data_AF-A0A5A7ZMV4-F1
#
_entry.id   AF-A0A5A7ZMV4-F1
#
_cell.length_a   1.000
_cell.length_b   1.000
_cell.length_c   1.000
_cell.angle_alpha   90.00
_cell.angle_beta   90.00
_cell.angle_gamma   90.00
#
_symmetry.space_group_name_H-M   'P 1'
#
loop_
_entity.id
_entity.type
_entity.pdbx_description
1 polymer ?
#
loop_
_entity_poly.entity_id
_entity_poly.type
_entity_poly.pdbx_seq_one_letter_code
_entity_poly.pdbx_strand_id
1 'polypeptide(L)'
;MNRLFAAPAAVLVALTSAALACVPAAVADPAAGAETARYAIGMCYDPQNPLPQRPTVFDYNCDGTGVLHDMVWSSWDGQGANGSGTDVSVECQPNCAQGPRLTNPVVVHAWNPLPSTSPACPADARFYADMTIAYPEGVPPWIRPGTQWYPGTDFVVVDGAPGVHFSNLTSKCEERLR
;
A
#
# COMPACT_ATOMS: atom_id res chain seq x y z
N MET A 1 -74.25 -13.69 -47.03
CA MET A 1 -75.27 -14.75 -46.81
C MET A 1 -74.77 -15.67 -45.71
N ASN A 2 -75.57 -15.85 -44.64
CA ASN A 2 -75.83 -17.07 -43.84
C ASN A 2 -74.67 -18.07 -43.59
N ARG A 3 -74.42 -18.68 -42.43
CA ARG A 3 -75.19 -19.01 -41.21
C ARG A 3 -74.19 -19.80 -40.30
N LEU A 4 -74.08 -19.49 -39.01
CA LEU A 4 -74.61 -20.26 -37.85
C LEU A 4 -73.85 -21.54 -37.38
N PHE A 5 -73.58 -21.52 -36.07
CA PHE A 5 -73.52 -22.59 -35.04
C PHE A 5 -72.43 -23.67 -35.09
N ALA A 6 -71.61 -23.77 -34.03
CA ALA A 6 -71.90 -24.61 -32.84
C ALA A 6 -70.69 -24.65 -31.87
N ALA A 7 -70.93 -24.39 -30.58
CA ALA A 7 -70.13 -24.91 -29.46
C ALA A 7 -70.82 -26.21 -28.99
N PRO A 8 -70.16 -27.22 -28.38
CA PRO A 8 -69.42 -27.15 -27.10
C PRO A 8 -68.15 -28.07 -27.14
N ALA A 9 -67.39 -28.44 -26.13
CA ALA A 9 -67.53 -28.54 -24.69
C ALA A 9 -66.12 -28.52 -24.05
N ALA A 10 -66.05 -28.06 -22.82
CA ALA A 10 -64.84 -27.97 -22.01
C ALA A 10 -64.24 -29.34 -21.69
N VAL A 11 -62.91 -29.43 -21.72
CA VAL A 11 -62.15 -30.40 -20.93
C VAL A 11 -61.03 -29.63 -20.23
N LEU A 12 -61.18 -29.51 -18.91
CA LEU A 12 -60.15 -29.06 -17.99
C LEU A 12 -59.06 -30.13 -17.93
N VAL A 13 -57.84 -29.77 -18.34
CA VAL A 13 -56.63 -30.52 -17.99
C VAL A 13 -55.73 -29.55 -17.23
N ALA A 14 -55.74 -29.70 -15.90
CA ALA A 14 -54.74 -29.11 -15.03
C ALA A 14 -53.44 -29.91 -15.20
N LEU A 15 -52.41 -29.29 -15.78
CA LEU A 15 -51.04 -29.78 -15.73
C LEU A 15 -50.19 -28.77 -14.97
N THR A 16 -49.81 -29.20 -13.78
CA THR A 16 -48.95 -28.54 -12.80
C THR A 16 -47.59 -28.16 -13.41
N SER A 17 -47.30 -26.86 -13.49
CA SER A 17 -45.97 -26.36 -13.82
C SER A 17 -45.07 -26.46 -12.58
N ALA A 18 -44.14 -27.42 -12.57
CA ALA A 18 -43.04 -27.41 -11.60
C ALA A 18 -42.02 -26.37 -12.05
N ALA A 19 -42.12 -25.15 -11.54
CA ALA A 19 -41.08 -24.15 -11.69
C ALA A 19 -39.87 -24.56 -10.82
N LEU A 20 -38.77 -24.95 -11.47
CA LEU A 20 -37.46 -24.97 -10.80
C LEU A 20 -37.09 -23.53 -10.44
N ALA A 21 -37.31 -23.15 -9.18
CA ALA A 21 -36.72 -21.95 -8.62
C ALA A 21 -35.22 -22.20 -8.46
N CYS A 22 -34.43 -21.67 -9.39
CA CYS A 22 -32.99 -21.54 -9.22
C CYS A 22 -32.77 -20.52 -8.10
N VAL A 23 -32.48 -20.99 -6.89
CA VAL A 23 -32.09 -20.12 -5.77
C VAL A 23 -30.66 -19.69 -6.05
N PRO A 24 -30.35 -18.40 -6.27
CA PRO A 24 -28.97 -17.98 -6.23
C PRO A 24 -28.50 -18.18 -4.79
N ALA A 25 -27.56 -19.11 -4.59
CA ALA A 25 -26.79 -19.15 -3.36
C ALA A 25 -26.02 -17.82 -3.30
N ALA A 26 -26.54 -16.89 -2.49
CA ALA A 26 -25.78 -15.71 -2.10
C ALA A 26 -24.54 -16.24 -1.37
N VAL A 27 -23.40 -16.21 -2.04
CA VAL A 27 -22.10 -16.38 -1.40
C VAL A 27 -21.99 -15.19 -0.46
N ALA A 28 -22.18 -15.43 0.82
CA ALA A 28 -21.89 -14.41 1.82
C ALA A 28 -20.38 -14.17 1.75
N ASP A 29 -19.97 -13.01 1.21
CA ASP A 29 -18.62 -12.50 1.39
C ASP A 29 -18.31 -12.50 2.89
N PRO A 30 -17.19 -13.08 3.34
CA PRO A 30 -16.75 -12.89 4.72
C PRO A 30 -16.17 -11.48 4.85
N ALA A 31 -17.04 -10.47 4.84
CA ALA A 31 -16.72 -9.08 5.18
C ALA A 31 -17.47 -8.69 6.46
N ALA A 32 -17.42 -9.56 7.47
CA ALA A 32 -17.90 -9.27 8.82
C ALA A 32 -16.76 -9.52 9.79
N GLY A 33 -15.88 -8.53 9.93
CA GLY A 33 -14.74 -8.59 10.85
C GLY A 33 -13.50 -7.77 10.48
N ALA A 34 -13.49 -7.05 9.34
CA ALA A 34 -12.46 -6.03 9.12
C ALA A 34 -12.80 -4.82 10.00
N GLU A 35 -12.28 -4.80 11.24
CA GLU A 35 -11.81 -3.52 11.77
C GLU A 35 -11.00 -2.87 10.64
N THR A 36 -11.35 -1.65 10.25
CA THR A 36 -10.72 -0.97 9.11
C THR A 36 -9.22 -0.88 9.35
N ALA A 37 -8.47 -1.82 8.78
CA ALA A 37 -7.03 -1.87 8.90
C ALA A 37 -6.45 -0.52 8.47
N ARG A 38 -5.56 0.03 9.28
CA ARG A 38 -4.86 1.27 8.97
C ARG A 38 -3.48 0.94 8.45
N TYR A 39 -3.22 1.34 7.22
CA TYR A 39 -1.95 1.10 6.56
C TYR A 39 -0.96 2.20 6.89
N ALA A 40 0.31 1.86 7.06
CA ALA A 40 1.36 2.83 7.33
C ALA A 40 2.72 2.38 6.80
N ILE A 41 3.58 3.35 6.48
CA ILE A 41 5.01 3.09 6.39
C ILE A 41 5.54 3.15 7.82
N GLY A 42 5.99 2.01 8.35
CA GLY A 42 6.31 1.83 9.77
C GLY A 42 7.70 2.28 10.21
N MET A 43 8.59 2.53 9.25
CA MET A 43 9.96 2.98 9.52
C MET A 43 9.95 4.20 10.45
N CYS A 44 10.76 4.14 11.51
CA CYS A 44 10.85 5.17 12.54
C CYS A 44 9.58 5.43 13.38
N TYR A 45 8.46 4.72 13.14
CA TYR A 45 7.21 4.92 13.88
C TYR A 45 7.38 4.69 15.38
N ASP A 46 7.02 5.70 16.16
CA ASP A 46 6.96 5.66 17.63
C ASP A 46 5.50 5.46 18.08
N PRO A 47 5.18 4.39 18.83
CA PRO A 47 3.82 4.11 19.29
C PRO A 47 3.26 5.15 20.27
N GLN A 48 4.07 6.11 20.76
CA GLN A 48 3.58 7.25 21.52
C GLN A 48 2.86 8.31 20.65
N ASN A 49 2.97 8.21 19.33
CA ASN A 49 2.33 9.11 18.37
C ASN A 49 1.20 8.40 17.61
N PRO A 50 0.23 9.15 17.06
CA PRO A 50 -0.75 8.58 16.14
C PRO A 50 -0.08 7.88 14.97
N LEU A 51 -0.64 6.74 14.54
CA LEU A 51 -0.18 6.02 13.36
C LEU A 51 -0.20 6.97 12.14
N PRO A 52 0.94 7.19 11.46
CA PRO A 52 1.01 8.16 10.37
C PRO A 52 0.14 7.69 9.20
N GLN A 53 -0.69 8.60 8.68
CA GLN A 53 -1.56 8.35 7.54
C GLN A 53 -1.23 9.37 6.44
N ARG A 54 -0.75 8.89 5.29
CA ARG A 54 -0.38 9.73 4.13
C ARG A 54 0.50 10.93 4.54
N PRO A 55 1.63 10.71 5.23
CA PRO A 55 2.44 11.81 5.75
C PRO A 55 2.98 12.68 4.61
N THR A 56 2.96 14.01 4.80
CA THR A 56 3.58 14.96 3.86
C THR A 56 5.09 15.08 4.07
N VAL A 57 5.57 14.66 5.25
CA VAL A 57 6.99 14.60 5.62
C VAL A 57 7.28 13.24 6.25
N PHE A 58 8.32 12.54 5.81
CA PHE A 58 8.69 11.22 6.28
C PHE A 58 10.21 11.03 6.33
N ASP A 59 10.75 10.89 7.54
CA ASP A 59 12.17 10.62 7.78
C ASP A 59 12.41 9.11 7.69
N TYR A 60 13.09 8.66 6.64
CA TYR A 60 13.36 7.24 6.40
C TYR A 60 14.71 6.78 7.00
N ASN A 61 15.52 7.70 7.54
CA ASN A 61 16.76 7.39 8.25
C ASN A 61 16.65 7.53 9.78
N CYS A 62 15.53 8.08 10.26
CA CYS A 62 15.24 8.34 11.67
C CYS A 62 16.18 9.35 12.38
N ASP A 63 16.99 10.09 11.62
CA ASP A 63 17.99 11.03 12.12
C ASP A 63 18.05 12.34 11.32
N GLY A 64 17.13 12.54 10.37
CA GLY A 64 17.05 13.72 9.52
C GLY A 64 18.07 13.79 8.37
N THR A 65 18.86 12.73 8.13
CA THR A 65 19.82 12.67 7.01
C THR A 65 19.19 12.19 5.70
N GLY A 66 17.96 11.70 5.75
CA GLY A 66 17.16 11.29 4.60
C GLY A 66 15.69 11.51 4.90
N VAL A 67 15.11 12.57 4.32
CA VAL A 67 13.75 12.99 4.62
C VAL A 67 12.99 13.25 3.34
N LEU A 68 11.85 12.59 3.18
CA LEU A 68 10.87 12.91 2.15
C LEU A 68 10.05 14.12 2.60
N HIS A 69 9.92 15.10 1.72
CA HIS A 69 9.16 16.33 1.89
C HIS A 69 8.12 16.48 0.79
N ASP A 70 7.10 17.31 1.08
CA ASP A 70 6.05 17.69 0.14
C ASP A 70 5.37 16.49 -0.53
N MET A 71 5.24 15.39 0.22
CA MET A 71 4.69 14.13 -0.30
C MET A 71 3.19 14.28 -0.59
N VAL A 72 2.82 13.91 -1.81
CA VAL A 72 1.44 13.79 -2.28
C VAL A 72 1.18 12.33 -2.64
N TRP A 73 0.19 11.72 -2.01
CA TRP A 73 -0.14 10.30 -2.16
C TRP A 73 -1.33 10.11 -3.10
N SER A 74 -1.13 9.33 -4.17
CA SER A 74 -2.19 8.94 -5.11
C SER A 74 -2.93 7.68 -4.68
N SER A 75 -2.29 6.79 -3.92
CA SER A 75 -2.93 5.64 -3.28
C SER A 75 -2.39 5.41 -1.87
N TRP A 76 -3.20 4.78 -1.01
CA TRP A 76 -2.82 4.40 0.35
C TRP A 76 -3.86 3.42 0.90
N ASP A 77 -3.63 2.14 0.67
CA ASP A 77 -4.52 1.04 1.08
C ASP A 77 -3.77 -0.30 1.13
N GLY A 78 -4.51 -1.41 1.24
CA GLY A 78 -3.94 -2.75 1.33
C GLY A 78 -3.21 -3.23 0.08
N GLN A 79 -3.36 -2.57 -1.07
CA GLN A 79 -2.57 -2.84 -2.28
C GLN A 79 -1.23 -2.09 -2.27
N GLY A 80 -1.15 -0.98 -1.55
CA GLY A 80 0.08 -0.20 -1.40
C GLY A 80 -0.16 1.29 -1.24
N ALA A 81 0.94 2.00 -1.07
CA ALA A 81 1.00 3.45 -1.10
C ALA A 81 1.86 3.92 -2.27
N ASN A 82 1.32 4.83 -3.06
CA ASN A 82 2.01 5.47 -4.18
C ASN A 82 2.03 6.97 -3.93
N GLY A 83 3.18 7.60 -4.04
CA GLY A 83 3.30 9.04 -3.84
C GLY A 83 4.47 9.65 -4.59
N SER A 84 4.45 10.98 -4.66
CA SER A 84 5.53 11.79 -5.23
C SER A 84 5.85 12.93 -4.30
N GLY A 85 7.10 13.37 -4.29
CA GLY A 85 7.54 14.50 -3.48
C GLY A 85 9.01 14.81 -3.73
N THR A 86 9.70 15.23 -2.68
CA THR A 86 11.11 15.61 -2.74
C THR A 86 11.89 14.89 -1.65
N ASP A 87 12.97 14.20 -2.01
CA ASP A 87 13.97 13.72 -1.06
C ASP A 87 14.96 14.84 -0.72
N VAL A 88 15.18 15.07 0.57
CA VAL A 88 16.26 15.89 1.10
C VAL A 88 17.21 14.98 1.88
N SER A 89 18.36 14.69 1.27
CA SER A 89 19.35 13.76 1.81
C SER A 89 20.72 14.39 1.99
N VAL A 90 21.49 13.91 2.98
CA VAL A 90 22.82 14.45 3.32
C VAL A 90 23.91 13.56 2.75
N GLU A 91 24.89 14.14 2.06
CA GLU A 91 26.08 13.41 1.63
C GLU A 91 27.01 13.14 2.81
N CYS A 92 26.94 11.94 3.38
CA CYS A 92 27.66 11.59 4.60
C CYS A 92 29.14 11.20 4.42
N GLN A 93 29.74 11.43 3.26
CA GLN A 93 31.16 11.13 3.04
C GLN A 93 31.97 12.44 3.03
N PRO A 94 32.97 12.62 3.93
CA PRO A 94 33.45 11.68 4.96
C PRO A 94 32.63 11.66 6.26
N ASN A 95 31.77 12.64 6.50
CA ASN A 95 30.83 12.66 7.63
C ASN A 95 29.60 13.51 7.31
N CYS A 96 28.45 13.18 7.92
CA CYS A 96 27.18 13.88 7.68
C CYS A 96 27.15 15.34 8.17
N ALA A 97 27.99 15.73 9.14
CA ALA A 97 27.92 17.07 9.74
C ALA A 97 28.38 18.17 8.77
N GLN A 98 29.25 17.83 7.82
CA GLN A 98 29.80 18.75 6.82
C GLN A 98 29.25 18.50 5.42
N GLY A 99 28.46 17.43 5.25
CA GLY A 99 27.91 17.01 3.97
C GLY A 99 26.93 18.02 3.39
N PRO A 100 26.94 18.28 2.07
CA PRO A 100 25.87 19.02 1.44
C PRO A 100 24.53 18.29 1.58
N ARG A 101 23.45 19.07 1.64
CA ARG A 101 22.10 18.56 1.43
C ARG A 101 21.80 18.53 -0.06
N LEU A 102 21.43 17.36 -0.56
CA LEU A 102 20.92 17.15 -1.90
C LEU A 102 19.39 17.17 -1.85
N THR A 103 18.79 17.68 -2.92
CA THR A 103 17.35 17.80 -3.05
C THR A 103 16.97 17.24 -4.40
N ASN A 104 16.17 16.18 -4.40
CA ASN A 104 15.84 15.45 -5.62
C ASN A 104 14.34 15.13 -5.66
N PRO A 105 13.66 15.34 -6.79
CA PRO A 105 12.29 14.85 -6.97
C PRO A 105 12.26 13.33 -6.85
N VAL A 106 11.21 12.78 -6.23
CA VAL A 106 11.07 11.35 -6.03
C VAL A 106 9.67 10.84 -6.33
N VAL A 107 9.62 9.57 -6.71
CA VAL A 107 8.42 8.73 -6.70
C VAL A 107 8.64 7.62 -5.68
N VAL A 108 7.62 7.38 -4.86
CA VAL A 108 7.64 6.40 -3.77
C VAL A 108 6.56 5.36 -3.99
N HIS A 109 6.94 4.10 -3.86
CA HIS A 109 6.03 2.97 -3.84
C HIS A 109 6.27 2.16 -2.57
N ALA A 110 5.26 1.94 -1.74
CA ALA A 110 5.32 1.06 -0.59
C ALA A 110 4.25 -0.04 -0.71
N TRP A 111 4.60 -1.28 -0.38
CA TRP A 111 3.74 -2.44 -0.57
C TRP A 111 4.01 -3.53 0.47
N ASN A 112 3.35 -4.68 0.29
CA ASN A 112 3.44 -5.83 1.19
C ASN A 112 3.09 -5.47 2.65
N PRO A 113 1.85 -5.02 2.92
CA PRO A 113 1.44 -4.65 4.26
C PRO A 113 1.33 -5.88 5.16
N LEU A 114 2.09 -5.91 6.25
CA LEU A 114 2.09 -6.98 7.23
C LEU A 114 1.42 -6.54 8.55
N PRO A 115 0.70 -7.43 9.24
CA PRO A 115 0.30 -7.18 10.62
C PRO A 115 1.52 -7.11 11.51
N SER A 116 1.47 -6.25 12.53
CA SER A 116 2.48 -6.31 13.57
C SER A 116 2.26 -7.55 14.43
N THR A 117 3.37 -8.19 14.83
CA THR A 117 3.38 -9.28 15.81
C THR A 117 3.57 -8.77 17.24
N SER A 118 3.83 -7.48 17.42
CA SER A 118 4.08 -6.86 18.73
C SER A 118 2.80 -6.27 19.32
N PRO A 119 2.47 -6.56 20.60
CA PRO A 119 1.35 -5.91 21.28
C PRO A 119 1.61 -4.42 21.57
N ALA A 120 2.84 -3.92 21.39
CA ALA A 120 3.16 -2.51 21.53
C ALA A 120 2.74 -1.68 20.30
N CYS A 121 2.45 -2.34 19.17
CA CYS A 121 1.89 -1.68 17.99
C CYS A 121 0.35 -1.69 18.04
N PRO A 122 -0.34 -0.71 17.41
CA PRO A 122 -1.79 -0.76 17.28
C PRO A 122 -2.24 -2.05 16.58
N ALA A 123 -3.24 -2.75 17.14
CA ALA A 123 -3.71 -4.04 16.63
C ALA A 123 -4.27 -3.97 15.20
N ASP A 124 -4.82 -2.82 14.84
CA ASP A 124 -5.39 -2.52 13.52
C ASP A 124 -4.35 -1.99 12.52
N ALA A 125 -3.08 -1.82 12.93
CA ALA A 125 -2.02 -1.36 12.04
C ALA A 125 -1.57 -2.47 11.08
N ARG A 126 -1.30 -2.07 9.84
CA ARG A 126 -0.62 -2.88 8.82
C ARG A 126 0.53 -2.06 8.26
N PHE A 127 1.76 -2.52 8.49
CA PHE A 127 2.96 -1.80 8.06
C PHE A 127 3.45 -2.33 6.72
N TYR A 128 3.68 -1.45 5.75
CA TYR A 128 4.34 -1.84 4.49
C TYR A 128 5.76 -2.32 4.81
N ALA A 129 6.02 -3.59 4.49
CA ALA A 129 7.32 -4.21 4.71
C ALA A 129 8.33 -3.83 3.61
N ASP A 130 7.85 -3.32 2.49
CA ASP A 130 8.66 -2.99 1.33
C ASP A 130 8.36 -1.56 0.87
N MET A 131 9.41 -0.83 0.51
CA MET A 131 9.32 0.51 -0.04
C MET A 131 10.40 0.74 -1.09
N THR A 132 10.12 1.54 -2.11
CA THR A 132 11.11 2.03 -3.06
C THR A 132 11.01 3.54 -3.15
N ILE A 133 12.17 4.20 -3.14
CA ILE A 133 12.32 5.63 -3.46
C ILE A 133 13.08 5.70 -4.79
N ALA A 134 12.42 6.18 -5.84
CA ALA A 134 12.97 6.31 -7.18
C ALA A 134 13.16 7.79 -7.59
N TYR A 135 14.19 8.06 -8.38
CA TYR A 135 14.71 9.40 -8.66
C TYR A 135 14.63 9.74 -10.16
N PRO A 136 13.51 10.27 -10.67
CA PRO A 136 13.28 10.47 -12.10
C PRO A 136 14.09 11.61 -12.74
N GLU A 137 14.45 12.65 -11.99
CA GLU A 137 15.04 13.89 -12.54
C GLU A 137 16.46 14.20 -12.02
N GLY A 138 17.07 13.24 -11.33
CA GLY A 138 18.40 13.37 -10.74
C GLY A 138 18.49 12.58 -9.45
N VAL A 139 19.63 11.93 -9.25
CA VAL A 139 19.83 10.95 -8.17
C VAL A 139 21.04 11.34 -7.32
N PRO A 140 20.98 11.17 -6.00
CA PRO A 140 22.17 11.24 -5.15
C PRO A 140 23.32 10.38 -5.69
N PRO A 141 24.57 10.88 -5.67
CA PRO A 141 25.72 10.25 -6.35
C PRO A 141 26.11 8.88 -5.76
N TRP A 142 25.66 8.58 -4.55
CA TRP A 142 25.88 7.28 -3.93
C TRP A 142 24.93 6.20 -4.44
N ILE A 143 23.76 6.55 -4.98
CA ILE A 143 22.75 5.60 -5.52
C ILE A 143 23.18 5.13 -6.91
N ARG A 144 23.87 3.99 -6.93
CA ARG A 144 24.44 3.40 -8.13
C ARG A 144 24.49 1.88 -8.04
N PRO A 145 24.63 1.15 -9.15
CA PRO A 145 24.74 -0.31 -9.11
C PRO A 145 25.85 -0.79 -8.18
N GLY A 146 25.58 -1.84 -7.41
CA GLY A 146 26.54 -2.47 -6.50
C GLY A 146 26.72 -1.77 -5.15
N THR A 147 25.93 -0.73 -4.84
CA THR A 147 25.92 -0.12 -3.51
C THR A 147 24.82 -0.70 -2.63
N GLN A 148 25.20 -0.99 -1.39
CA GLN A 148 24.30 -1.30 -0.29
C GLN A 148 24.73 -0.42 0.89
N TRP A 149 23.83 0.43 1.37
CA TRP A 149 24.12 1.36 2.48
C TRP A 149 23.82 0.74 3.84
N TYR A 150 22.82 -0.15 3.86
CA TYR A 150 22.41 -0.88 5.05
C TYR A 150 21.81 -2.25 4.67
N PRO A 151 21.79 -3.24 5.57
CA PRO A 151 21.04 -4.48 5.37
C PRO A 151 19.58 -4.23 4.95
N GLY A 152 19.15 -4.87 3.87
CA GLY A 152 17.81 -4.67 3.31
C GLY A 152 17.63 -3.37 2.52
N THR A 153 18.72 -2.80 1.99
CA THR A 153 18.68 -1.75 0.97
C THR A 153 19.38 -2.22 -0.29
N ASP A 154 18.71 -2.08 -1.43
CA ASP A 154 19.22 -2.53 -2.72
C ASP A 154 19.06 -1.42 -3.76
N PHE A 155 20.06 -1.26 -4.61
CA PHE A 155 19.91 -0.46 -5.83
C PHE A 155 18.91 -1.13 -6.77
N VAL A 156 17.94 -0.38 -7.26
CA VAL A 156 16.94 -0.83 -8.23
C VAL A 156 16.74 0.19 -9.34
N VAL A 157 16.10 -0.25 -10.42
CA VAL A 157 15.62 0.64 -11.49
C VAL A 157 14.11 0.50 -11.57
N VAL A 158 13.38 1.60 -11.42
CA VAL A 158 11.92 1.67 -11.51
C VAL A 158 11.57 2.57 -12.69
N ASP A 159 10.88 2.02 -13.69
CA ASP A 159 10.47 2.75 -14.90
C ASP A 159 11.62 3.52 -15.58
N GLY A 160 12.83 2.96 -15.54
CA GLY A 160 14.05 3.57 -16.10
C GLY A 160 14.75 4.57 -15.18
N ALA A 161 14.17 4.92 -14.03
CA ALA A 161 14.78 5.77 -13.02
C ALA A 161 15.57 4.95 -11.98
N PRO A 162 16.76 5.39 -11.55
CA PRO A 162 17.47 4.77 -10.43
C PRO A 162 16.69 4.93 -9.13
N GLY A 163 16.81 3.97 -8.23
CA GLY A 163 16.13 4.02 -6.94
C GLY A 163 16.77 3.12 -5.89
N VAL A 164 16.24 3.23 -4.68
CA VAL A 164 16.60 2.39 -3.54
C VAL A 164 15.37 1.64 -3.11
N HIS A 165 15.47 0.31 -3.12
CA HIS A 165 14.48 -0.57 -2.52
C HIS A 165 14.87 -0.86 -1.07
N PHE A 166 13.93 -0.69 -0.16
CA PHE A 166 14.00 -1.04 1.24
C PHE A 166 13.12 -2.26 1.46
N SER A 167 13.71 -3.39 1.83
CA SER A 167 12.99 -4.63 2.13
C SER A 167 12.92 -4.88 3.63
N ASN A 168 11.90 -5.60 4.10
CA ASN A 168 11.71 -6.01 5.51
C ASN A 168 11.65 -4.84 6.52
N LEU A 169 11.08 -3.70 6.12
CA LEU A 169 10.88 -2.55 7.00
C LEU A 169 10.12 -2.95 8.27
N THR A 170 10.58 -2.44 9.41
CA THR A 170 9.98 -2.66 10.73
C THR A 170 9.76 -1.33 11.45
N SER A 171 8.89 -1.34 12.44
CA SER A 171 8.58 -0.17 13.28
C SER A 171 9.29 -0.21 14.63
N LYS A 172 9.44 0.94 15.32
CA LYS A 172 10.06 0.95 16.67
C LYS A 172 9.22 0.19 17.70
N CYS A 173 7.91 0.06 17.47
CA CYS A 173 7.03 -0.74 18.32
C CYS A 173 7.22 -2.27 18.17
N GLU A 174 8.02 -2.74 17.21
CA GLU A 174 8.24 -4.18 16.93
C GLU A 174 9.57 -4.72 17.51
N GLU A 175 10.22 -3.95 18.37
CA GLU A 175 11.52 -4.26 19.01
C GLU A 175 12.68 -4.57 18.04
N ARG A 176 12.50 -4.38 16.73
CA ARG A 176 13.58 -4.30 15.75
C ARG A 176 13.76 -2.86 15.32
N LEU A 177 14.57 -2.14 16.07
CA LEU A 177 15.25 -0.97 15.53
C LEU A 177 16.15 -1.45 14.39
N ARG A 178 15.85 -0.97 13.18
CA ARG A 178 16.86 -0.80 12.14
C ARG A 178 17.77 0.34 12.55
#